data_AF-A0A7V2CMD3-F1
#
_entry.id   AF-A0A7V2CMD3-F1
#
_cell.length_a   1.000
_cell.length_b   1.000
_cell.length_c   1.000
_cell.angle_alpha   90.00
_cell.angle_beta   90.00
_cell.angle_gamma   90.00
#
_symmetry.space_group_name_H-M   'P 1'
#
loop_
_entity.id
_entity.type
_entity.pdbx_description
1 polymer ?
#
loop_
_entity_poly.entity_id
_entity_poly.type
_entity_poly.pdbx_seq_one_letter_code
_entity_poly.pdbx_strand_id
1 'polypeptide(L)'
;MLISGLVGAAATVRVTVEADDCCGNGAGPCVAEGSVSHTGDRDGDGIGDICDNCTDAPNRGQADADQDGVGNACDNCPQIFNPDQADADADGFGDACDNCPRGPDDADRDRDGDADACDNCPDASNADQADRDSDRFGDVCDNCPSTANQGQDDLDADGLGDVCDNCPLVANPDQTDSDRDDVGDACDNCDNQPNGGQADADADGVGDACDNCRAAANGDQNDRDQDGVGDACDNCPEHFNPDQQDSDGNGIGDPCEAPRPDVPPVTLNQVEVITCNIPHEFVFNCRDLHGDVLTAVLLEEPSQGSLTVEGTSGSYVPPPDFNGVQFVDYYCTDGRFDGETSTLALWVLTCEEEQLTDTGTGAGRPSPRCGGFGAHALLLTLGGLGFLRLLAPRRIRG
;
A
#
# COMPACT_ATOMS: atom_id res chain seq x y z
N MET A 1 67.83 82.17 -74.39
CA MET A 1 68.44 83.47 -74.78
C MET A 1 67.99 84.47 -73.72
N LEU A 2 68.95 85.01 -72.95
CA LEU A 2 69.02 86.35 -72.30
C LEU A 2 67.66 87.08 -72.09
N ILE A 3 67.26 87.63 -70.93
CA ILE A 3 67.99 88.39 -69.91
C ILE A 3 66.97 88.82 -68.82
N SER A 4 67.48 88.93 -67.58
CA SER A 4 67.15 89.88 -66.49
C SER A 4 65.71 90.17 -66.03
N GLY A 5 65.44 89.74 -64.79
CA GLY A 5 65.43 90.60 -63.59
C GLY A 5 64.28 91.59 -63.41
N LEU A 6 63.46 91.39 -62.37
CA LEU A 6 62.99 92.46 -61.47
C LEU A 6 62.39 91.88 -60.18
N VAL A 7 62.59 92.66 -59.12
CA VAL A 7 62.44 92.38 -57.70
C VAL A 7 60.98 92.45 -57.26
N GLY A 8 60.60 91.59 -56.31
CA GLY A 8 59.58 91.90 -55.30
C GLY A 8 58.13 91.56 -55.65
N ALA A 9 57.68 90.39 -55.23
CA ALA A 9 56.29 90.16 -54.88
C ALA A 9 56.27 89.27 -53.64
N ALA A 10 55.60 89.72 -52.58
CA ALA A 10 55.29 88.87 -51.43
C ALA A 10 54.50 87.67 -51.95
N ALA A 11 55.13 86.50 -51.96
CA ALA A 11 54.44 85.25 -52.23
C ALA A 11 53.46 85.03 -51.08
N THR A 12 52.19 85.37 -51.28
CA THR A 12 51.12 84.81 -50.47
C THR A 12 51.11 83.33 -50.81
N VAL A 13 51.67 82.51 -49.92
CA VAL A 13 51.46 81.07 -49.96
C VAL A 13 49.95 80.90 -49.76
N ARG A 14 49.22 80.59 -50.83
CA ARG A 14 47.90 79.99 -50.68
C ARG A 14 48.14 78.57 -50.22
N VAL A 15 48.13 78.40 -48.90
CA VAL A 15 47.86 77.09 -48.32
C VAL A 15 46.39 76.83 -48.65
N THR A 16 46.12 75.96 -49.62
CA THR A 16 44.86 75.24 -49.64
C THR A 16 44.91 74.29 -48.46
N VAL A 17 44.39 74.75 -47.32
CA VAL A 17 43.91 73.83 -46.30
C VAL A 17 42.67 73.18 -46.95
N GLU A 18 42.67 71.87 -47.13
CA GLU A 18 41.39 71.18 -47.39
C GLU A 18 40.46 71.57 -46.25
N ALA A 19 39.28 72.09 -46.60
CA ALA A 19 38.41 72.74 -45.64
C ALA A 19 38.10 71.78 -44.50
N ASP A 20 38.44 72.25 -43.30
CA ASP A 20 38.05 71.68 -42.02
C ASP A 20 36.53 71.44 -41.98
N ASP A 21 36.13 70.26 -41.54
CA ASP A 21 34.75 69.92 -41.17
C ASP A 21 34.24 70.96 -40.17
N CYS A 22 33.33 71.82 -40.64
CA CYS A 22 32.81 72.90 -39.82
C CYS A 22 31.77 72.33 -38.84
N CYS A 23 32.21 72.07 -37.62
CA CYS A 23 31.37 71.74 -36.49
C CYS A 23 30.66 73.04 -36.05
N GLY A 24 29.39 73.21 -36.38
CA GLY A 24 28.63 74.47 -36.30
C GLY A 24 28.53 75.18 -34.94
N ASN A 25 29.29 74.79 -33.92
CA ASN A 25 29.33 75.42 -32.61
C ASN A 25 30.63 76.18 -32.40
N GLY A 26 30.57 77.50 -32.59
CA GLY A 26 31.71 78.40 -32.63
C GLY A 26 32.75 78.23 -31.51
N ALA A 27 33.95 77.80 -31.91
CA ALA A 27 35.22 78.09 -31.23
C ALA A 27 36.40 78.05 -32.23
N GLY A 28 36.28 78.75 -33.36
CA GLY A 28 37.33 78.92 -34.37
C GLY A 28 36.79 79.68 -35.59
N PRO A 29 37.59 80.47 -36.32
CA PRO A 29 37.06 81.37 -37.35
C PRO A 29 36.71 80.58 -38.63
N CYS A 30 35.49 80.05 -38.70
CA CYS A 30 34.84 79.73 -39.97
C CYS A 30 34.47 81.07 -40.63
N VAL A 31 35.41 81.68 -41.36
CA VAL A 31 35.12 82.88 -42.14
C VAL A 31 34.50 82.45 -43.46
N ALA A 32 33.21 82.67 -43.65
CA ALA A 32 32.64 82.70 -45.00
C ALA A 32 31.43 83.64 -45.11
N GLU A 33 31.71 84.85 -45.60
CA GLU A 33 30.77 85.59 -46.44
C GLU A 33 30.64 84.81 -47.77
N GLY A 34 29.64 83.93 -47.88
CA GLY A 34 29.35 83.14 -49.08
C GLY A 34 28.84 81.74 -48.75
N SER A 35 27.93 81.22 -49.57
CA SER A 35 27.31 79.88 -49.45
C SER A 35 28.38 78.79 -49.29
N VAL A 36 28.56 78.31 -48.06
CA VAL A 36 29.46 77.19 -47.73
C VAL A 36 28.83 75.90 -48.24
N SER A 37 29.39 75.35 -49.31
CA SER A 37 29.17 73.94 -49.65
C SER A 37 29.89 73.13 -48.60
N HIS A 38 29.12 72.52 -47.69
CA HIS A 38 29.64 71.55 -46.73
C HIS A 38 30.04 70.33 -47.54
N THR A 39 31.33 70.16 -47.82
CA THR A 39 31.82 68.94 -48.47
C THR A 39 31.98 67.88 -47.38
N GLY A 40 30.87 67.28 -46.97
CA GLY A 40 30.84 66.34 -45.83
C GLY A 40 29.72 66.64 -44.82
N ASP A 41 28.52 66.97 -45.31
CA ASP A 41 27.28 67.11 -44.53
C ASP A 41 26.24 66.29 -45.28
N ARG A 42 26.05 65.04 -44.83
CA ARG A 42 25.31 64.03 -45.58
C ARG A 42 23.80 64.24 -45.51
N ASP A 43 23.29 64.78 -44.41
CA ASP A 43 21.85 64.93 -44.17
C ASP A 43 21.33 66.36 -44.42
N GLY A 44 22.24 67.33 -44.61
CA GLY A 44 21.94 68.71 -44.99
C GLY A 44 21.48 69.57 -43.81
N ASP A 45 21.81 69.19 -42.59
CA ASP A 45 21.42 69.92 -41.40
C ASP A 45 22.36 71.10 -41.08
N GLY A 46 23.54 71.19 -41.71
CA GLY A 46 24.51 72.26 -41.51
C GLY A 46 25.49 72.04 -40.37
N ILE A 47 25.61 70.81 -39.87
CA ILE A 47 26.73 70.29 -39.07
C ILE A 47 27.54 69.34 -39.98
N GLY A 48 28.86 69.39 -39.95
CA GLY A 48 29.70 68.46 -40.72
C GLY A 48 29.78 67.07 -40.09
N ASP A 49 29.83 66.01 -40.92
CA ASP A 49 29.79 64.57 -40.56
C ASP A 49 30.74 64.20 -39.38
N ILE A 50 31.94 64.80 -39.27
CA ILE A 50 32.90 64.49 -38.17
C ILE A 50 32.38 64.92 -36.79
N CYS A 51 31.54 65.94 -36.74
CA CYS A 51 31.02 66.53 -35.51
C CYS A 51 29.52 66.38 -35.38
N ASP A 52 28.92 65.53 -36.22
CA ASP A 52 27.51 65.25 -36.23
C ASP A 52 27.26 63.90 -35.54
N ASN A 53 26.60 63.94 -34.39
CA ASN A 53 26.21 62.74 -33.65
C ASN A 53 25.02 62.00 -34.29
N CYS A 54 24.48 62.49 -35.41
CA CYS A 54 23.51 61.80 -36.26
C CYS A 54 23.78 62.02 -37.75
N THR A 55 24.89 61.47 -38.27
CA THR A 55 25.36 61.71 -39.66
C THR A 55 24.36 61.44 -40.80
N ASP A 56 23.23 60.80 -40.54
CA ASP A 56 22.20 60.47 -41.53
C ASP A 56 20.82 61.06 -41.18
N ALA A 57 20.67 61.81 -40.09
CA ALA A 57 19.38 62.29 -39.58
C ALA A 57 19.46 63.75 -39.06
N PRO A 58 18.82 64.73 -39.75
CA PRO A 58 19.02 66.15 -39.47
C PRO A 58 18.72 66.56 -38.04
N ASN A 59 19.70 67.07 -37.31
CA ASN A 59 19.59 67.30 -35.89
C ASN A 59 20.33 68.52 -35.31
N ARG A 60 20.61 69.58 -36.09
CA ARG A 60 21.20 70.91 -35.76
C ARG A 60 21.52 71.28 -34.30
N GLY A 61 20.60 71.01 -33.37
CA GLY A 61 20.80 71.19 -31.94
C GLY A 61 21.78 70.21 -31.29
N GLN A 62 22.15 69.12 -31.97
CA GLN A 62 23.10 68.09 -31.53
C GLN A 62 22.80 67.61 -30.10
N ALA A 63 21.51 67.43 -29.81
CA ALA A 63 21.06 66.97 -28.50
C ALA A 63 21.39 65.49 -28.34
N ASP A 64 21.97 65.15 -27.20
CA ASP A 64 22.40 63.81 -26.81
C ASP A 64 22.23 63.77 -25.28
N ALA A 65 21.13 63.14 -24.84
CA ALA A 65 20.67 63.27 -23.46
C ALA A 65 21.40 62.31 -22.50
N ASP A 66 21.86 61.17 -22.98
CA ASP A 66 22.57 60.15 -22.20
C ASP A 66 24.09 60.10 -22.49
N GLN A 67 24.57 60.90 -23.45
CA GLN A 67 25.97 61.16 -23.75
C GLN A 67 26.71 59.93 -24.29
N ASP A 68 26.03 59.14 -25.11
CA ASP A 68 26.55 57.90 -25.67
C ASP A 68 27.30 58.08 -27.00
N GLY A 69 27.17 59.26 -27.60
CA GLY A 69 27.78 59.64 -28.87
C GLY A 69 26.84 59.53 -30.07
N VAL A 70 25.62 59.05 -29.87
CA VAL A 70 24.51 59.03 -30.82
C VAL A 70 23.50 60.11 -30.40
N GLY A 71 23.09 60.97 -31.33
CA GLY A 71 22.17 62.06 -31.00
C GLY A 71 20.73 61.56 -30.84
N ASN A 72 19.94 62.22 -29.98
CA ASN A 72 18.52 61.90 -29.73
C ASN A 72 17.64 61.78 -30.99
N ALA A 73 18.08 62.33 -32.13
CA ALA A 73 17.36 62.30 -33.40
C ALA A 73 17.50 60.97 -34.16
N CYS A 74 18.53 60.19 -33.84
CA CYS A 74 18.85 58.91 -34.45
C CYS A 74 19.15 57.81 -33.42
N ASP A 75 19.03 58.13 -32.14
CA ASP A 75 19.20 57.21 -31.03
C ASP A 75 17.92 56.38 -30.80
N ASN A 76 18.04 55.05 -30.84
CA ASN A 76 16.95 54.12 -30.57
C ASN A 76 16.66 53.93 -29.07
N CYS A 77 17.48 54.51 -28.20
CA CYS A 77 17.25 54.63 -26.77
C CYS A 77 17.66 56.00 -26.21
N PRO A 78 16.97 57.11 -26.55
CA PRO A 78 17.40 58.49 -26.29
C PRO A 78 17.71 58.90 -24.84
N GLN A 79 17.51 58.02 -23.86
CA GLN A 79 17.72 58.27 -22.44
C GLN A 79 18.59 57.18 -21.77
N ILE A 80 19.03 56.16 -22.51
CA ILE A 80 19.77 55.00 -22.00
C ILE A 80 20.99 54.75 -22.88
N PHE A 81 22.17 55.08 -22.34
CA PHE A 81 23.46 54.94 -23.01
C PHE A 81 23.62 53.57 -23.70
N ASN A 82 23.62 53.54 -25.03
CA ASN A 82 23.81 52.35 -25.86
C ASN A 82 24.52 52.70 -27.20
N PRO A 83 25.84 53.00 -27.17
CA PRO A 83 26.57 53.48 -28.34
C PRO A 83 26.62 52.49 -29.52
N ASP A 84 26.32 51.22 -29.30
CA ASP A 84 26.25 50.20 -30.33
C ASP A 84 24.90 50.15 -31.06
N GLN A 85 23.88 50.80 -30.51
CA GLN A 85 22.54 50.93 -31.08
C GLN A 85 21.97 49.58 -31.52
N ALA A 86 22.24 48.54 -30.70
CA ALA A 86 21.70 47.21 -30.94
C ALA A 86 20.16 47.26 -30.87
N ASP A 87 19.53 46.57 -31.80
CA ASP A 87 18.08 46.46 -31.97
C ASP A 87 17.87 45.12 -32.70
N ALA A 88 17.66 44.05 -31.94
CA ALA A 88 17.77 42.70 -32.46
C ALA A 88 16.56 42.27 -33.31
N ASP A 89 15.39 42.88 -33.10
CA ASP A 89 14.16 42.57 -33.82
C ASP A 89 13.69 43.67 -34.79
N ALA A 90 14.39 44.81 -34.78
CA ALA A 90 14.25 45.93 -35.71
C ALA A 90 12.90 46.66 -35.60
N ASP A 91 12.38 46.80 -34.39
CA ASP A 91 11.12 47.52 -34.11
C ASP A 91 11.31 49.04 -33.91
N GLY A 92 12.55 49.48 -33.72
CA GLY A 92 12.95 50.87 -33.52
C GLY A 92 13.22 51.27 -32.06
N PHE A 93 13.02 50.36 -31.10
CA PHE A 93 13.53 50.47 -29.73
C PHE A 93 14.84 49.68 -29.63
N GLY A 94 15.88 50.27 -29.03
CA GLY A 94 17.14 49.56 -28.86
C GLY A 94 17.06 48.52 -27.75
N ASP A 95 17.86 47.45 -27.85
CA ASP A 95 17.97 46.35 -26.86
C ASP A 95 18.17 46.86 -25.41
N ALA A 96 18.70 48.07 -25.23
CA ALA A 96 18.96 48.69 -23.94
C ALA A 96 17.72 49.31 -23.26
N CYS A 97 16.70 49.66 -24.02
CA CYS A 97 15.47 50.32 -23.55
C CYS A 97 14.20 49.58 -23.98
N ASP A 98 14.32 48.58 -24.83
CA ASP A 98 13.27 47.65 -25.22
C ASP A 98 13.00 46.66 -24.08
N ASN A 99 11.72 46.48 -23.74
CA ASN A 99 11.27 45.54 -22.74
C ASN A 99 11.05 44.12 -23.29
N CYS A 100 11.18 43.93 -24.60
CA CYS A 100 11.23 42.62 -25.25
C CYS A 100 12.26 42.61 -26.39
N PRO A 101 13.59 42.64 -26.09
CA PRO A 101 14.68 42.83 -27.08
C PRO A 101 14.76 41.87 -28.26
N ARG A 102 13.89 40.87 -28.37
CA ARG A 102 13.87 39.85 -29.43
C ARG A 102 12.46 39.54 -29.92
N GLY A 103 11.48 40.36 -29.59
CA GLY A 103 10.09 40.08 -29.87
C GLY A 103 9.20 41.31 -29.74
N PRO A 104 7.95 41.21 -30.21
CA PRO A 104 7.03 42.35 -30.23
C PRO A 104 6.71 42.85 -28.82
N ASP A 105 6.75 44.18 -28.66
CA ASP A 105 6.51 44.94 -27.44
C ASP A 105 5.11 45.61 -27.39
N ASP A 106 4.24 45.31 -28.37
CA ASP A 106 3.00 46.06 -28.61
C ASP A 106 1.87 45.75 -27.62
N ALA A 107 2.02 44.71 -26.81
CA ALA A 107 1.07 44.28 -25.79
C ALA A 107 1.78 44.01 -24.45
N ASP A 108 1.21 44.58 -23.41
CA ASP A 108 1.55 44.34 -22.00
C ASP A 108 0.23 44.41 -21.23
N ARG A 109 -0.37 43.25 -21.00
CA ARG A 109 -1.75 43.13 -20.54
C ARG A 109 -1.90 43.43 -19.06
N ASP A 110 -0.91 43.07 -18.26
CA ASP A 110 -0.95 43.26 -16.80
C ASP A 110 -0.20 44.51 -16.31
N ARG A 111 0.56 45.14 -17.19
CA ARG A 111 1.26 46.43 -17.02
C ARG A 111 2.40 46.38 -16.03
N ASP A 112 3.14 45.29 -16.01
CA ASP A 112 4.29 45.13 -15.14
C ASP A 112 5.61 45.64 -15.76
N GLY A 113 5.60 45.92 -17.06
CA GLY A 113 6.73 46.46 -17.80
C GLY A 113 7.38 45.46 -18.75
N ASP A 114 7.04 44.18 -18.69
CA ASP A 114 7.45 43.15 -19.65
C ASP A 114 6.35 42.95 -20.70
N ALA A 115 6.71 42.78 -21.98
CA ALA A 115 5.70 42.58 -23.02
C ALA A 115 5.15 41.15 -23.01
N ASP A 116 3.87 40.94 -23.35
CA ASP A 116 3.18 39.63 -23.40
C ASP A 116 4.00 38.53 -24.14
N ALA A 117 4.85 38.92 -25.11
CA ALA A 117 5.66 37.99 -25.90
C ALA A 117 6.95 37.52 -25.20
N CYS A 118 7.45 38.31 -24.24
CA CYS A 118 8.65 38.02 -23.44
C CYS A 118 8.32 37.73 -21.96
N ASP A 119 7.08 37.96 -21.55
CA ASP A 119 6.59 37.74 -20.20
C ASP A 119 6.19 36.27 -19.98
N ASN A 120 6.78 35.65 -18.95
CA ASN A 120 6.44 34.29 -18.52
C ASN A 120 5.17 34.21 -17.65
N CYS A 121 4.52 35.34 -17.35
CA CYS A 121 3.18 35.44 -16.77
C CYS A 121 2.32 36.57 -17.38
N PRO A 122 1.89 36.49 -18.67
CA PRO A 122 1.20 37.58 -19.40
C PRO A 122 -0.13 38.11 -18.84
N ASP A 123 -0.62 37.55 -17.74
CA ASP A 123 -1.86 37.93 -17.07
C ASP A 123 -1.64 38.26 -15.58
N ALA A 124 -0.40 38.22 -15.07
CA ALA A 124 -0.07 38.36 -13.66
C ALA A 124 1.30 38.99 -13.41
N SER A 125 1.28 40.27 -13.01
CA SER A 125 2.47 41.10 -12.84
C SER A 125 3.60 40.43 -12.04
N ASN A 126 4.74 40.29 -12.69
CA ASN A 126 5.94 39.66 -12.18
C ASN A 126 7.22 40.23 -12.85
N ALA A 127 7.40 41.55 -12.81
CA ALA A 127 8.54 42.28 -13.40
C ALA A 127 9.96 41.80 -13.05
N ASP A 128 10.14 40.84 -12.14
CA ASP A 128 11.43 40.16 -11.92
C ASP A 128 11.64 38.90 -12.77
N GLN A 129 10.60 38.49 -13.52
CA GLN A 129 10.51 37.34 -14.42
C GLN A 129 11.07 36.06 -13.77
N ALA A 130 10.84 35.90 -12.46
CA ALA A 130 11.32 34.75 -11.71
C ALA A 130 10.65 33.47 -12.23
N ASP A 131 11.46 32.48 -12.59
CA ASP A 131 11.05 31.14 -13.05
C ASP A 131 12.05 30.14 -12.47
N ARG A 132 11.69 29.55 -11.32
CA ARG A 132 12.61 28.76 -10.49
C ARG A 132 12.97 27.41 -11.10
N ASP A 133 12.03 26.75 -11.75
CA ASP A 133 12.20 25.41 -12.31
C ASP A 133 12.39 25.40 -13.83
N SER A 134 12.37 26.59 -14.45
CA SER A 134 12.68 26.84 -15.85
C SER A 134 11.72 26.17 -16.81
N ASP A 135 10.43 26.13 -16.46
CA ASP A 135 9.39 25.52 -17.25
C ASP A 135 8.65 26.48 -18.19
N ARG A 136 8.96 27.79 -18.09
CA ARG A 136 8.43 28.94 -18.83
C ARG A 136 7.18 29.59 -18.23
N PHE A 137 6.65 29.10 -17.12
CA PHE A 137 5.69 29.83 -16.31
C PHE A 137 6.43 30.50 -15.16
N GLY A 138 6.20 31.80 -14.96
CA GLY A 138 6.83 32.51 -13.85
C GLY A 138 6.27 32.08 -12.49
N ASP A 139 7.07 32.18 -11.43
CA ASP A 139 6.76 31.77 -10.04
C ASP A 139 5.39 32.33 -9.54
N VAL A 140 4.90 33.45 -10.09
CA VAL A 140 3.65 34.12 -9.70
C VAL A 140 2.41 33.48 -10.33
N CYS A 141 2.53 32.97 -11.56
CA CYS A 141 1.44 32.31 -12.27
C CYS A 141 1.65 30.79 -12.40
N ASP A 142 2.69 30.28 -11.75
CA ASP A 142 2.97 28.86 -11.68
C ASP A 142 2.20 28.18 -10.53
N ASN A 143 1.36 27.18 -10.84
CA ASN A 143 0.67 26.38 -9.82
C ASN A 143 1.56 25.28 -9.21
N CYS A 144 2.78 25.09 -9.72
CA CYS A 144 3.84 24.29 -9.09
C CYS A 144 5.24 24.95 -9.21
N PRO A 145 5.52 26.08 -8.51
CA PRO A 145 6.73 26.93 -8.64
C PRO A 145 8.11 26.30 -8.38
N SER A 146 8.20 24.99 -8.26
CA SER A 146 9.43 24.25 -8.03
C SER A 146 9.48 22.92 -8.77
N THR A 147 8.45 22.59 -9.55
CA THR A 147 8.32 21.35 -10.29
C THR A 147 7.77 21.63 -11.68
N ALA A 148 8.67 21.65 -12.67
CA ALA A 148 8.33 22.01 -14.04
C ALA A 148 7.12 21.26 -14.60
N ASN A 149 6.10 22.02 -15.04
CA ASN A 149 4.81 21.52 -15.46
C ASN A 149 4.13 22.42 -16.50
N GLN A 150 4.78 22.66 -17.64
CA GLN A 150 4.26 23.37 -18.84
C GLN A 150 2.77 23.25 -19.22
N GLY A 151 2.06 22.21 -18.77
CA GLY A 151 0.61 22.08 -18.95
C GLY A 151 -0.24 22.94 -17.99
N GLN A 152 0.30 23.32 -16.81
CA GLN A 152 -0.44 23.93 -15.70
C GLN A 152 -1.75 23.18 -15.38
N ASP A 153 -1.74 21.85 -15.53
CA ASP A 153 -2.88 21.01 -15.23
C ASP A 153 -3.17 21.05 -13.71
N ASP A 154 -4.43 21.27 -13.35
CA ASP A 154 -4.97 21.30 -11.99
C ASP A 154 -6.41 20.75 -12.10
N LEU A 155 -6.54 19.44 -11.90
CA LEU A 155 -7.74 18.70 -12.27
C LEU A 155 -8.90 18.89 -11.28
N ASP A 156 -8.62 19.24 -10.02
CA ASP A 156 -9.63 19.49 -8.99
C ASP A 156 -9.82 20.97 -8.64
N ALA A 157 -9.04 21.86 -9.26
CA ALA A 157 -9.11 23.31 -9.17
C ALA A 157 -8.88 23.85 -7.76
N ASP A 158 -7.94 23.25 -7.03
CA ASP A 158 -7.58 23.65 -5.67
C ASP A 158 -6.47 24.72 -5.63
N GLY A 159 -5.81 24.95 -6.77
CA GLY A 159 -4.76 25.94 -6.98
C GLY A 159 -3.34 25.38 -6.97
N LEU A 160 -3.16 24.09 -6.73
CA LEU A 160 -1.90 23.35 -6.94
C LEU A 160 -1.99 22.55 -8.24
N GLY A 161 -0.87 22.44 -8.95
CA GLY A 161 -0.84 21.63 -10.17
C GLY A 161 -0.73 20.13 -9.89
N ASP A 162 -1.26 19.31 -10.79
CA ASP A 162 -1.31 17.84 -10.68
C ASP A 162 0.07 17.19 -10.38
N VAL A 163 1.17 17.84 -10.75
CA VAL A 163 2.54 17.32 -10.55
C VAL A 163 3.07 17.52 -9.13
N CYS A 164 2.51 18.47 -8.38
CA CYS A 164 2.92 18.83 -7.02
C CYS A 164 1.80 18.67 -6.00
N ASP A 165 0.63 18.18 -6.45
CA ASP A 165 -0.52 17.83 -5.64
C ASP A 165 -0.46 16.35 -5.21
N ASN A 166 -0.53 16.09 -3.90
CA ASN A 166 -0.59 14.75 -3.32
C ASN A 166 -2.01 14.14 -3.32
N CYS A 167 -3.02 14.88 -3.80
CA CYS A 167 -4.36 14.39 -4.11
C CYS A 167 -4.95 15.00 -5.40
N PRO A 168 -4.41 14.70 -6.61
CA PRO A 168 -4.80 15.34 -7.89
C PRO A 168 -6.26 15.26 -8.34
N LEU A 169 -7.14 14.61 -7.57
CA LEU A 169 -8.57 14.45 -7.85
C LEU A 169 -9.46 14.96 -6.72
N VAL A 170 -8.86 15.42 -5.61
CA VAL A 170 -9.55 15.79 -4.38
C VAL A 170 -8.90 17.02 -3.76
N ALA A 171 -9.55 18.16 -3.97
CA ALA A 171 -9.03 19.46 -3.56
C ALA A 171 -8.58 19.48 -2.09
N ASN A 172 -7.27 19.69 -1.89
CA ASN A 172 -6.62 19.78 -0.60
C ASN A 172 -5.50 20.85 -0.63
N PRO A 173 -5.85 22.14 -0.67
CA PRO A 173 -4.85 23.22 -0.81
C PRO A 173 -3.81 23.30 0.31
N ASP A 174 -4.04 22.63 1.44
CA ASP A 174 -3.11 22.55 2.56
C ASP A 174 -2.08 21.42 2.42
N GLN A 175 -2.29 20.48 1.48
CA GLN A 175 -1.37 19.38 1.14
C GLN A 175 -0.96 18.58 2.38
N THR A 176 -1.88 18.40 3.32
CA THR A 176 -1.60 17.63 4.54
C THR A 176 -1.36 16.17 4.18
N ASP A 177 -0.26 15.62 4.70
CA ASP A 177 0.16 14.23 4.58
C ASP A 177 0.74 13.82 5.96
N SER A 178 -0.10 13.18 6.76
CA SER A 178 0.13 12.90 8.17
C SER A 178 1.13 11.77 8.40
N ASP A 179 1.18 10.78 7.50
CA ASP A 179 2.01 9.59 7.64
C ASP A 179 3.22 9.53 6.69
N ARG A 180 3.26 10.42 5.70
CA ARG A 180 4.35 10.65 4.74
C ARG A 180 4.55 9.51 3.76
N ASP A 181 3.47 9.08 3.14
CA ASP A 181 3.48 8.05 2.11
C ASP A 181 3.30 8.59 0.68
N ASP A 182 3.31 9.92 0.53
CA ASP A 182 3.11 10.71 -0.68
C ASP A 182 1.63 10.78 -1.17
N VAL A 183 0.67 10.28 -0.39
CA VAL A 183 -0.78 10.46 -0.59
C VAL A 183 -1.32 11.43 0.45
N GLY A 184 -2.08 12.44 0.04
CA GLY A 184 -2.62 13.42 0.99
C GLY A 184 -3.77 12.87 1.83
N ASP A 185 -3.90 13.35 3.07
CA ASP A 185 -4.95 12.96 4.03
C ASP A 185 -6.37 13.04 3.44
N ALA A 186 -6.60 13.96 2.49
CA ALA A 186 -7.89 14.15 1.83
C ALA A 186 -8.30 12.99 0.91
N CYS A 187 -7.34 12.25 0.39
CA CYS A 187 -7.53 11.12 -0.51
C CYS A 187 -6.86 9.82 -0.02
N ASP A 188 -6.37 9.82 1.22
CA ASP A 188 -5.75 8.66 1.83
C ASP A 188 -6.79 7.75 2.51
N ASN A 189 -6.84 6.47 2.12
CA ASN A 189 -7.68 5.46 2.76
C ASN A 189 -7.06 4.88 4.06
N CYS A 190 -5.86 5.31 4.45
CA CYS A 190 -5.23 5.05 5.74
C CYS A 190 -4.34 6.22 6.24
N ASP A 191 -4.91 7.42 6.38
CA ASP A 191 -4.27 8.71 6.77
C ASP A 191 -3.22 8.76 7.91
N ASN A 192 -3.04 7.67 8.66
CA ASN A 192 -2.09 7.56 9.77
C ASN A 192 -1.14 6.35 9.64
N GLN A 193 -1.16 5.61 8.52
CA GLN A 193 -0.41 4.37 8.31
C GLN A 193 0.11 4.22 6.88
N PRO A 194 1.43 4.39 6.64
CA PRO A 194 1.96 4.55 5.29
C PRO A 194 1.59 3.42 4.32
N ASN A 195 0.88 3.76 3.25
CA ASN A 195 0.27 2.81 2.34
C ASN A 195 0.11 3.30 0.88
N GLY A 196 0.99 4.17 0.38
CA GLY A 196 0.86 4.89 -0.90
C GLY A 196 0.55 4.12 -2.20
N GLY A 197 0.42 2.79 -2.14
CA GLY A 197 -0.29 2.01 -3.13
C GLY A 197 -1.83 2.02 -3.02
N GLN A 198 -2.42 2.61 -1.97
CA GLN A 198 -3.86 2.73 -1.72
C GLN A 198 -4.65 1.43 -1.97
N ALA A 199 -4.10 0.30 -1.53
CA ALA A 199 -4.78 -0.98 -1.68
C ALA A 199 -6.03 -1.03 -0.79
N ASP A 200 -7.15 -1.46 -1.36
CA ASP A 200 -8.44 -1.63 -0.69
C ASP A 200 -9.10 -2.86 -1.33
N ALA A 201 -8.95 -4.01 -0.69
CA ALA A 201 -9.29 -5.30 -1.29
C ALA A 201 -10.81 -5.56 -1.37
N ASP A 202 -11.61 -4.94 -0.51
CA ASP A 202 -13.06 -5.13 -0.44
C ASP A 202 -13.88 -3.88 -0.80
N ALA A 203 -13.22 -2.76 -1.09
CA ALA A 203 -13.77 -1.50 -1.57
C ALA A 203 -14.73 -0.83 -0.58
N ASP A 204 -14.41 -0.89 0.71
CA ASP A 204 -15.20 -0.26 1.78
C ASP A 204 -14.75 1.17 2.13
N GLY A 205 -13.62 1.61 1.58
CA GLY A 205 -13.02 2.93 1.78
C GLY A 205 -11.93 2.98 2.86
N VAL A 206 -11.60 1.86 3.50
CA VAL A 206 -10.48 1.72 4.44
C VAL A 206 -9.39 0.89 3.77
N GLY A 207 -8.15 1.36 3.81
CA GLY A 207 -7.06 0.67 3.13
C GLY A 207 -6.65 -0.62 3.84
N ASP A 208 -6.14 -1.58 3.06
CA ASP A 208 -5.61 -2.88 3.52
C ASP A 208 -4.58 -2.77 4.67
N ALA A 209 -3.92 -1.63 4.80
CA ALA A 209 -2.90 -1.36 5.82
C ALA A 209 -3.50 -1.08 7.20
N CYS A 210 -4.70 -0.53 7.25
CA CYS A 210 -5.38 -0.12 8.47
C CYS A 210 -6.75 -0.80 8.67
N ASP A 211 -7.18 -1.63 7.72
CA ASP A 211 -8.43 -2.38 7.77
C ASP A 211 -8.34 -3.62 8.68
N ASN A 212 -9.14 -3.62 9.75
CA ASN A 212 -9.26 -4.74 10.68
C ASN A 212 -10.10 -5.92 10.13
N CYS A 213 -10.65 -5.80 8.92
CA CYS A 213 -11.35 -6.84 8.18
C CYS A 213 -11.11 -6.78 6.66
N ARG A 214 -9.84 -6.76 6.24
CA ARG A 214 -9.35 -6.74 4.83
C ARG A 214 -10.20 -7.37 3.70
N ALA A 215 -10.98 -8.42 3.98
CA ALA A 215 -11.76 -9.14 2.98
C ALA A 215 -13.29 -8.98 3.15
N ALA A 216 -13.75 -8.17 4.09
CA ALA A 216 -15.14 -8.02 4.48
C ALA A 216 -15.47 -6.57 4.85
N ALA A 217 -16.08 -5.87 3.89
CA ALA A 217 -16.38 -4.44 3.98
C ALA A 217 -17.01 -4.02 5.31
N ASN A 218 -16.33 -3.13 6.01
CA ASN A 218 -16.68 -2.57 7.31
C ASN A 218 -16.03 -1.19 7.52
N GLY A 219 -16.37 -0.20 6.68
CA GLY A 219 -15.79 1.14 6.78
C GLY A 219 -16.02 1.91 8.11
N ASP A 220 -16.76 1.34 9.06
CA ASP A 220 -16.87 1.83 10.44
C ASP A 220 -15.79 1.28 11.39
N GLN A 221 -15.04 0.27 10.96
CA GLN A 221 -13.91 -0.37 11.65
C GLN A 221 -14.25 -0.79 13.09
N ASN A 222 -15.49 -1.19 13.33
CA ASN A 222 -15.93 -1.62 14.66
C ASN A 222 -15.21 -2.90 15.09
N ASP A 223 -14.65 -2.88 16.30
CA ASP A 223 -13.98 -4.00 16.98
C ASP A 223 -14.43 -3.96 18.44
N ARG A 224 -15.47 -4.74 18.78
CA ARG A 224 -16.16 -4.65 20.07
C ARG A 224 -15.34 -5.14 21.25
N ASP A 225 -14.46 -6.11 21.05
CA ASP A 225 -13.68 -6.74 22.11
C ASP A 225 -12.18 -6.40 22.07
N GLN A 226 -11.76 -5.60 21.09
CA GLN A 226 -10.44 -5.01 20.92
C GLN A 226 -9.35 -6.06 20.73
N ASP A 227 -9.65 -7.08 19.93
CA ASP A 227 -8.71 -8.16 19.62
C ASP A 227 -7.92 -7.93 18.32
N GLY A 228 -8.31 -6.90 17.55
CA GLY A 228 -7.70 -6.52 16.28
C GLY A 228 -8.36 -7.13 15.05
N VAL A 229 -9.42 -7.92 15.21
CA VAL A 229 -10.28 -8.44 14.16
C VAL A 229 -11.61 -7.69 14.23
N GLY A 230 -12.03 -7.06 13.14
CA GLY A 230 -13.27 -6.30 13.14
C GLY A 230 -14.50 -7.20 13.26
N ASP A 231 -15.59 -6.66 13.81
CA ASP A 231 -16.87 -7.34 14.02
C ASP A 231 -17.44 -8.01 12.76
N ALA A 232 -17.09 -7.49 11.57
CA ALA A 232 -17.58 -7.99 10.29
C ALA A 232 -16.94 -9.31 9.87
N CYS A 233 -15.73 -9.60 10.37
CA CYS A 233 -14.96 -10.80 10.05
C CYS A 233 -14.57 -11.61 11.29
N ASP A 234 -14.92 -11.14 12.48
CA ASP A 234 -14.72 -11.85 13.74
C ASP A 234 -15.76 -12.96 13.93
N ASN A 235 -15.28 -14.20 14.10
CA ASN A 235 -16.11 -15.37 14.40
C ASN A 235 -16.56 -15.44 15.88
N CYS A 236 -16.12 -14.50 16.72
CA CYS A 236 -16.55 -14.27 18.09
C CYS A 236 -16.59 -12.78 18.51
N PRO A 237 -17.49 -11.94 17.94
CA PRO A 237 -17.51 -10.45 18.10
C PRO A 237 -17.69 -9.85 19.51
N GLU A 238 -17.69 -10.65 20.56
CA GLU A 238 -17.78 -10.22 21.95
C GLU A 238 -16.70 -10.87 22.83
N HIS A 239 -15.78 -11.65 22.25
CA HIS A 239 -14.84 -12.51 22.96
C HIS A 239 -13.44 -12.51 22.33
N PHE A 240 -12.53 -11.70 22.88
CA PHE A 240 -11.14 -11.58 22.42
C PHE A 240 -10.52 -12.90 21.95
N ASN A 241 -10.30 -13.03 20.64
CA ASN A 241 -9.73 -14.20 19.99
C ASN A 241 -8.99 -13.86 18.67
N PRO A 242 -7.83 -13.18 18.74
CA PRO A 242 -7.13 -12.69 17.54
C PRO A 242 -6.68 -13.78 16.57
N ASP A 243 -6.62 -15.05 17.01
CA ASP A 243 -6.27 -16.20 16.20
C ASP A 243 -7.45 -16.80 15.41
N GLN A 244 -8.66 -16.32 15.68
CA GLN A 244 -9.91 -16.69 14.99
C GLN A 244 -10.08 -18.21 14.91
N GLN A 245 -9.66 -18.93 15.96
CA GLN A 245 -9.67 -20.39 15.94
C GLN A 245 -11.10 -20.93 15.92
N ASP A 246 -11.40 -21.75 14.92
CA ASP A 246 -12.66 -22.48 14.74
C ASP A 246 -12.32 -23.94 14.41
N SER A 247 -12.40 -24.80 15.42
CA SER A 247 -11.93 -26.18 15.32
C SER A 247 -12.83 -27.09 14.47
N ASP A 248 -14.09 -26.74 14.24
CA ASP A 248 -14.99 -27.54 13.38
C ASP A 248 -15.41 -26.86 12.07
N GLY A 249 -15.02 -25.61 11.85
CA GLY A 249 -15.28 -24.86 10.64
C GLY A 249 -16.75 -24.48 10.49
N ASN A 250 -17.50 -24.33 11.58
CA ASN A 250 -18.91 -23.96 11.54
C ASN A 250 -19.16 -22.44 11.47
N GLY A 251 -18.10 -21.62 11.59
CA GLY A 251 -18.13 -20.17 11.52
C GLY A 251 -18.34 -19.46 12.87
N ILE A 252 -18.43 -20.20 13.97
CA ILE A 252 -18.43 -19.68 15.35
C ILE A 252 -17.08 -20.08 15.97
N GLY A 253 -16.32 -19.11 16.48
CA GLY A 253 -15.01 -19.41 17.08
C GLY A 253 -15.12 -20.21 18.37
N ASP A 254 -14.09 -21.02 18.65
CA ASP A 254 -13.99 -21.84 19.86
C ASP A 254 -14.24 -21.04 21.17
N PRO A 255 -13.81 -19.75 21.31
CA PRO A 255 -14.00 -18.98 22.55
C PRO A 255 -15.43 -18.57 22.89
N CYS A 256 -16.30 -18.45 21.88
CA CYS A 256 -17.71 -18.09 22.04
C CYS A 256 -18.66 -19.23 21.67
N GLU A 257 -18.12 -20.36 21.20
CA GLU A 257 -18.87 -21.57 21.01
C GLU A 257 -19.33 -22.12 22.37
N ALA A 258 -20.64 -22.38 22.50
CA ALA A 258 -21.13 -23.08 23.67
C ALA A 258 -20.48 -24.48 23.71
N PRO A 259 -20.02 -24.97 24.88
CA PRO A 259 -19.46 -26.31 24.96
C PRO A 259 -20.45 -27.28 24.34
N ARG A 260 -19.98 -28.05 23.34
CA ARG A 260 -20.82 -29.03 22.63
C ARG A 260 -21.60 -29.81 23.67
N PRO A 261 -22.92 -30.03 23.47
CA PRO A 261 -23.69 -30.83 24.38
C PRO A 261 -23.00 -32.18 24.51
N ASP A 262 -22.40 -32.40 25.67
CA ASP A 262 -21.74 -33.65 25.99
C ASP A 262 -22.77 -34.78 25.83
N VAL A 263 -22.35 -35.84 25.15
CA VAL A 263 -23.24 -36.95 24.75
C VAL A 263 -22.90 -38.17 25.58
N PRO A 264 -23.90 -38.93 26.08
CA PRO A 264 -23.63 -40.12 26.85
C PRO A 264 -22.75 -41.12 26.06
N PRO A 265 -21.79 -41.79 26.71
CA PRO A 265 -20.94 -42.78 26.07
C PRO A 265 -21.77 -43.99 25.63
N VAL A 266 -21.35 -44.63 24.53
CA VAL A 266 -21.96 -45.85 24.02
C VAL A 266 -21.30 -47.06 24.67
N THR A 267 -22.09 -47.82 25.41
CA THR A 267 -21.71 -49.15 25.91
C THR A 267 -22.23 -50.21 24.95
N LEU A 268 -21.42 -51.22 24.62
CA LEU A 268 -21.81 -52.29 23.70
C LEU A 268 -21.77 -53.67 24.37
N ASN A 269 -22.58 -54.61 23.89
CA ASN A 269 -22.46 -56.01 24.33
C ASN A 269 -21.08 -56.58 23.98
N GLN A 270 -20.57 -57.42 24.87
CA GLN A 270 -19.23 -57.99 24.76
C GLN A 270 -19.22 -59.47 25.13
N VAL A 271 -18.33 -60.23 24.51
CA VAL A 271 -18.14 -61.65 24.78
C VAL A 271 -16.65 -61.89 24.97
N GLU A 272 -16.30 -62.45 26.12
CA GLU A 272 -14.92 -62.87 26.43
C GLU A 272 -14.88 -64.38 26.59
N VAL A 273 -13.88 -65.00 25.97
CA VAL A 273 -13.67 -66.45 26.02
C VAL A 273 -12.44 -66.76 26.85
N ILE A 274 -12.65 -67.34 28.01
CA ILE A 274 -11.63 -67.67 29.00
C ILE A 274 -11.35 -69.16 28.95
N THR A 275 -10.10 -69.55 28.77
CA THR A 275 -9.69 -70.95 28.68
C THR A 275 -8.87 -71.37 29.89
N CYS A 276 -8.99 -72.62 30.33
CA CYS A 276 -8.18 -73.21 31.40
C CYS A 276 -8.34 -72.54 32.77
N ASN A 277 -9.46 -71.85 33.02
CA ASN A 277 -9.72 -71.19 34.31
C ASN A 277 -8.57 -70.24 34.75
N ILE A 278 -7.80 -69.69 33.81
CA ILE A 278 -6.75 -68.72 34.10
C ILE A 278 -7.34 -67.30 34.17
N PRO A 279 -6.73 -66.39 34.96
CA PRO A 279 -7.08 -64.97 34.91
C PRO A 279 -7.04 -64.44 33.47
N HIS A 280 -8.08 -63.71 33.08
CA HIS A 280 -8.24 -63.15 31.74
C HIS A 280 -8.43 -61.63 31.82
N GLU A 281 -7.55 -60.90 31.14
CA GLU A 281 -7.61 -59.44 31.02
C GLU A 281 -8.26 -59.05 29.70
N PHE A 282 -9.10 -58.03 29.72
CA PHE A 282 -9.81 -57.51 28.56
C PHE A 282 -10.11 -56.01 28.73
N VAL A 283 -10.54 -55.36 27.66
CA VAL A 283 -11.01 -53.97 27.69
C VAL A 283 -12.50 -53.97 27.42
N PHE A 284 -13.27 -53.26 28.24
CA PHE A 284 -14.70 -53.08 28.03
C PHE A 284 -14.98 -52.35 26.71
N ASN A 285 -16.01 -52.77 25.98
CA ASN A 285 -16.39 -52.19 24.70
C ASN A 285 -17.18 -50.89 24.90
N CYS A 286 -16.46 -49.86 25.34
CA CYS A 286 -16.92 -48.50 25.53
C CYS A 286 -16.48 -47.64 24.35
N ARG A 287 -17.35 -46.73 23.89
CA ARG A 287 -17.00 -45.68 22.93
C ARG A 287 -17.57 -44.36 23.37
N ASP A 288 -16.81 -43.31 23.16
CA ASP A 288 -17.29 -41.94 23.29
C ASP A 288 -16.95 -41.16 22.03
N LEU A 289 -17.84 -40.23 21.67
CA LEU A 289 -17.70 -39.42 20.46
C LEU A 289 -16.66 -38.30 20.63
N HIS A 290 -16.50 -37.78 21.85
CA HIS A 290 -15.62 -36.66 22.18
C HIS A 290 -14.24 -37.12 22.69
N GLY A 291 -14.06 -38.42 22.93
CA GLY A 291 -12.81 -38.99 23.40
C GLY A 291 -12.60 -38.85 24.92
N ASP A 292 -13.68 -38.66 25.67
CA ASP A 292 -13.62 -38.53 27.12
C ASP A 292 -13.06 -39.80 27.79
N VAL A 293 -12.46 -39.62 28.98
CA VAL A 293 -11.91 -40.74 29.74
C VAL A 293 -13.04 -41.56 30.32
N LEU A 294 -13.16 -42.82 29.87
CA LEU A 294 -14.26 -43.69 30.27
C LEU A 294 -13.87 -44.61 31.44
N THR A 295 -14.87 -44.91 32.26
CA THR A 295 -14.81 -45.95 33.29
C THR A 295 -15.96 -46.94 33.09
N ALA A 296 -15.69 -48.23 33.14
CA ALA A 296 -16.71 -49.26 33.15
C ALA A 296 -17.21 -49.49 34.59
N VAL A 297 -18.52 -49.59 34.77
CA VAL A 297 -19.17 -49.82 36.05
C VAL A 297 -20.02 -51.08 35.96
N LEU A 298 -19.78 -52.02 36.86
CA LEU A 298 -20.58 -53.23 36.98
C LEU A 298 -21.87 -52.91 37.77
N LEU A 299 -23.02 -53.32 37.25
CA LEU A 299 -24.27 -53.25 38.03
C LEU A 299 -24.31 -54.33 39.11
N GLU A 300 -23.71 -55.48 38.82
CA GLU A 300 -23.62 -56.62 39.71
C GLU A 300 -22.32 -57.38 39.52
N GLU A 301 -21.82 -57.99 40.59
CA GLU A 301 -20.66 -58.88 40.53
C GLU A 301 -21.01 -60.18 39.79
N PRO A 302 -20.05 -60.82 39.10
CA PRO A 302 -20.30 -62.11 38.47
C PRO A 302 -20.74 -63.14 39.51
N SER A 303 -21.72 -63.96 39.14
CA SER A 303 -22.24 -65.01 40.02
C SER A 303 -21.18 -66.04 40.42
N GLN A 304 -20.12 -66.19 39.61
CA GLN A 304 -18.98 -67.07 39.82
C GLN A 304 -17.68 -66.32 39.54
N GLY A 305 -16.69 -66.45 40.43
CA GLY A 305 -15.37 -65.84 40.27
C GLY A 305 -15.30 -64.41 40.82
N SER A 306 -14.29 -63.67 40.36
CA SER A 306 -14.07 -62.28 40.74
C SER A 306 -13.73 -61.48 39.48
N LEU A 307 -14.37 -60.34 39.29
CA LEU A 307 -14.07 -59.39 38.22
C LEU A 307 -13.61 -58.07 38.84
N THR A 308 -12.40 -57.63 38.52
CA THR A 308 -11.90 -56.31 38.92
C THR A 308 -11.92 -55.37 37.71
N VAL A 309 -12.28 -54.11 37.94
CA VAL A 309 -12.35 -53.08 36.89
C VAL A 309 -11.48 -51.88 37.28
N GLU A 310 -10.62 -51.45 36.36
CA GLU A 310 -9.81 -50.23 36.48
C GLU A 310 -9.93 -49.40 35.18
N GLY A 311 -10.63 -48.27 35.25
CA GLY A 311 -11.02 -47.52 34.04
C GLY A 311 -11.90 -48.38 33.14
N THR A 312 -11.49 -48.60 31.88
CA THR A 312 -12.14 -49.55 30.96
C THR A 312 -11.46 -50.91 30.91
N SER A 313 -10.48 -51.20 31.77
CA SER A 313 -9.81 -52.50 31.81
C SER A 313 -10.49 -53.42 32.81
N GLY A 314 -10.75 -54.66 32.41
CA GLY A 314 -11.32 -55.73 33.23
C GLY A 314 -10.34 -56.88 33.42
N SER A 315 -10.31 -57.47 34.61
CA SER A 315 -9.60 -58.72 34.89
C SER A 315 -10.53 -59.71 35.59
N TYR A 316 -10.84 -60.81 34.92
CA TYR A 316 -11.71 -61.84 35.44
C TYR A 316 -10.93 -63.08 35.87
N VAL A 317 -11.15 -63.52 37.10
CA VAL A 317 -10.59 -64.75 37.66
C VAL A 317 -11.73 -65.75 37.88
N PRO A 318 -11.87 -66.80 37.04
CA PRO A 318 -12.87 -67.82 37.25
C PRO A 318 -12.54 -68.71 38.46
N PRO A 319 -13.55 -69.28 39.14
CA PRO A 319 -13.30 -70.30 40.15
C PRO A 319 -12.64 -71.54 39.51
N PRO A 320 -11.92 -72.33 40.31
CA PRO A 320 -11.46 -73.65 39.88
C PRO A 320 -12.64 -74.49 39.34
N ASP A 321 -12.39 -75.24 38.27
CA ASP A 321 -13.32 -76.18 37.64
C ASP A 321 -14.63 -75.58 37.10
N PHE A 322 -14.79 -74.25 37.09
CA PHE A 322 -15.97 -73.61 36.50
C PHE A 322 -15.96 -73.79 34.97
N ASN A 323 -17.04 -74.36 34.43
CA ASN A 323 -17.28 -74.50 33.01
C ASN A 323 -18.66 -73.96 32.67
N GLY A 324 -18.74 -73.03 31.71
CA GLY A 324 -20.01 -72.48 31.26
C GLY A 324 -19.94 -70.99 30.95
N VAL A 325 -21.12 -70.41 30.69
CA VAL A 325 -21.29 -68.98 30.42
C VAL A 325 -21.97 -68.31 31.62
N GLN A 326 -21.52 -67.11 31.95
CA GLN A 326 -22.25 -66.20 32.83
C GLN A 326 -22.33 -64.81 32.21
N PHE A 327 -23.27 -64.02 32.72
CA PHE A 327 -23.56 -62.68 32.24
C PHE A 327 -23.35 -61.67 33.36
N VAL A 328 -22.76 -60.53 33.01
CA VAL A 328 -22.59 -59.38 33.91
C VAL A 328 -23.13 -58.16 33.16
N ASP A 329 -24.09 -57.47 33.74
CA ASP A 329 -24.57 -56.21 33.19
C ASP A 329 -23.61 -55.09 33.60
N TYR A 330 -23.23 -54.24 32.65
CA TYR A 330 -22.31 -53.12 32.86
C TYR A 330 -22.76 -51.91 32.03
N TYR A 331 -22.28 -50.73 32.42
CA TYR A 331 -22.35 -49.51 31.61
C TYR A 331 -21.01 -48.77 31.68
N CYS A 332 -20.72 -47.95 30.67
CA CYS A 332 -19.57 -47.05 30.67
C CYS A 332 -20.04 -45.64 31.04
N THR A 333 -19.21 -44.88 31.75
CA THR A 333 -19.49 -43.50 32.17
C THR A 333 -18.24 -42.65 31.94
N ASP A 334 -18.43 -41.41 31.52
CA ASP A 334 -17.39 -40.36 31.47
C ASP A 334 -17.31 -39.55 32.78
N GLY A 335 -18.17 -39.89 33.76
CA GLY A 335 -18.30 -39.19 35.04
C GLY A 335 -19.37 -38.10 35.07
N ARG A 336 -19.92 -37.73 33.91
CA ARG A 336 -21.03 -36.78 33.74
C ARG A 336 -22.31 -37.44 33.24
N PHE A 337 -22.20 -38.36 32.28
CA PHE A 337 -23.29 -39.14 31.74
C PHE A 337 -22.99 -40.65 31.77
N ASP A 338 -24.05 -41.41 32.01
CA ASP A 338 -23.99 -42.86 31.99
C ASP A 338 -24.49 -43.37 30.64
N GLY A 339 -23.74 -44.30 30.05
CA GLY A 339 -24.16 -45.02 28.87
C GLY A 339 -25.28 -46.02 29.14
N GLU A 340 -25.89 -46.51 28.07
CA GLU A 340 -26.92 -47.55 28.17
C GLU A 340 -26.35 -48.85 28.75
N THR A 341 -27.15 -49.58 29.54
CA THR A 341 -26.73 -50.86 30.09
C THR A 341 -26.54 -51.90 28.98
N SER A 342 -25.37 -52.55 28.98
CA SER A 342 -25.04 -53.67 28.10
C SER A 342 -24.62 -54.89 28.89
N THR A 343 -24.50 -56.03 28.21
CA THR A 343 -24.16 -57.30 28.84
C THR A 343 -22.80 -57.79 28.38
N LEU A 344 -21.95 -58.14 29.35
CA LEU A 344 -20.71 -58.89 29.18
C LEU A 344 -21.00 -60.38 29.38
N ALA A 345 -20.76 -61.20 28.37
CA ALA A 345 -20.84 -62.66 28.47
C ALA A 345 -19.43 -63.25 28.66
N LEU A 346 -19.20 -63.87 29.82
CA LEU A 346 -17.95 -64.56 30.17
C LEU A 346 -18.11 -66.05 29.89
N TRP A 347 -17.45 -66.55 28.84
CA TRP A 347 -17.46 -67.95 28.44
C TRP A 347 -16.20 -68.65 28.98
N VAL A 348 -16.35 -69.43 30.04
CA VAL A 348 -15.23 -70.15 30.66
C VAL A 348 -15.24 -71.60 30.19
N LEU A 349 -14.15 -71.99 29.55
CA LEU A 349 -13.90 -73.34 29.08
C LEU A 349 -12.89 -74.03 29.99
N THR A 350 -13.27 -75.16 30.56
CA THR A 350 -12.33 -76.03 31.28
C THR A 350 -11.30 -76.59 30.32
N CYS A 351 -10.07 -76.72 30.79
CA CYS A 351 -9.07 -77.49 30.05
C CYS A 351 -9.19 -78.95 30.41
N GLU A 352 -9.33 -79.81 29.40
CA GLU A 352 -9.24 -81.24 29.60
C GLU A 352 -7.79 -81.57 29.99
N GLU A 353 -7.61 -82.21 31.14
CA GLU A 353 -6.39 -82.93 31.44
C GLU A 353 -6.47 -84.24 30.66
N GLU A 354 -5.72 -84.36 29.55
CA GLU A 354 -5.62 -85.64 28.84
C GLU A 354 -4.94 -86.64 29.80
N GLN A 355 -5.74 -87.52 30.40
CA GLN A 355 -5.27 -88.68 31.15
C GLN A 355 -4.65 -89.65 30.13
N LEU A 356 -3.39 -89.42 29.77
CA LEU A 356 -2.60 -90.41 29.04
C LEU A 356 -2.36 -91.60 29.96
N THR A 357 -3.13 -92.67 29.77
CA THR A 357 -2.77 -93.98 30.31
C THR A 357 -1.51 -94.47 29.60
N ASP A 358 -0.40 -94.37 30.33
CA ASP A 358 0.92 -95.04 30.24
C ASP A 358 1.13 -96.12 29.15
N THR A 359 2.21 -95.98 28.36
CA THR A 359 3.30 -96.98 28.30
C THR A 359 4.58 -96.37 27.71
N GLY A 360 5.61 -96.16 28.54
CA GLY A 360 7.02 -96.35 28.13
C GLY A 360 7.84 -95.16 27.60
N THR A 361 8.82 -94.76 28.42
CA THR A 361 10.11 -94.12 28.10
C THR A 361 10.13 -92.90 27.16
N GLY A 362 10.27 -91.70 27.74
CA GLY A 362 10.79 -90.55 27.00
C GLY A 362 10.33 -89.21 27.58
N ALA A 363 11.27 -88.39 28.04
CA ALA A 363 11.02 -87.08 28.63
C ALA A 363 10.26 -86.15 27.67
N GLY A 364 9.10 -85.67 28.11
CA GLY A 364 8.38 -84.55 27.54
C GLY A 364 7.36 -84.04 28.56
N ARG A 365 7.56 -82.82 29.08
CA ARG A 365 6.53 -82.13 29.86
C ARG A 365 5.33 -81.86 28.93
N PRO A 366 4.09 -82.18 29.32
CA PRO A 366 2.93 -81.82 28.51
C PRO A 366 2.77 -80.29 28.52
N SER A 367 2.68 -79.70 27.33
CA SER A 367 2.09 -78.37 27.15
C SER A 367 0.57 -78.56 27.08
N PRO A 368 -0.25 -77.78 27.82
CA PRO A 368 -1.69 -77.88 27.69
C PRO A 368 -2.11 -77.52 26.27
N ARG A 369 -2.76 -78.45 25.57
CA ARG A 369 -3.47 -78.19 24.31
C ARG A 369 -4.96 -78.21 24.64
N CYS A 370 -5.68 -77.16 24.23
CA CYS A 370 -7.12 -77.08 24.40
C CYS A 370 -7.80 -78.21 23.60
N GLY A 371 -8.59 -79.04 24.27
CA GLY A 371 -9.38 -80.13 23.67
C GLY A 371 -10.36 -79.58 22.64
N GLY A 372 -10.20 -80.00 21.39
CA GLY A 372 -11.07 -79.64 20.29
C GLY A 372 -12.33 -80.50 20.28
N PHE A 373 -13.40 -80.02 20.91
CA PHE A 373 -14.75 -80.30 20.43
C PHE A 373 -15.20 -79.13 19.57
N GLY A 374 -15.19 -79.32 18.24
CA GLY A 374 -15.98 -78.55 17.28
C GLY A 374 -16.06 -77.05 17.52
N ALA A 375 -14.93 -76.34 17.49
CA ALA A 375 -14.95 -74.89 17.25
C ALA A 375 -15.36 -74.63 15.79
N HIS A 376 -16.63 -74.89 15.45
CA HIS A 376 -17.36 -73.92 14.67
C HIS A 376 -17.63 -72.75 15.61
N ALA A 377 -16.59 -71.95 15.85
CA ALA A 377 -16.78 -70.54 16.12
C ALA A 377 -17.42 -70.00 14.85
N LEU A 378 -18.74 -70.15 14.77
CA LEU A 378 -19.55 -69.36 13.89
C LEU A 378 -19.35 -67.94 14.42
N LEU A 379 -18.39 -67.23 13.81
CA LEU A 379 -18.33 -65.77 13.78
C LEU A 379 -19.65 -65.30 13.14
N LEU A 380 -20.73 -65.36 13.93
CA LEU A 380 -21.88 -64.52 13.72
C LEU A 380 -21.44 -63.16 14.23
N THR A 381 -20.95 -62.35 13.31
CA THR A 381 -21.14 -60.91 13.39
C THR A 381 -22.64 -60.66 13.57
N LEU A 382 -23.13 -60.64 14.82
CA LEU A 382 -24.43 -60.08 15.14
C LEU A 382 -24.31 -58.55 15.09
N GLY A 383 -24.15 -58.06 13.86
CA GLY A 383 -24.65 -56.74 13.53
C GLY A 383 -26.16 -56.79 13.65
N GLY A 384 -26.68 -56.14 14.70
CA GLY A 384 -28.07 -55.74 14.83
C GLY A 384 -29.10 -56.87 14.91
N LEU A 385 -29.50 -57.25 16.12
CA LEU A 385 -30.89 -57.59 16.49
C LEU A 385 -30.92 -57.91 17.99
N GLY A 386 -31.73 -57.14 18.72
CA GLY A 386 -31.78 -57.14 20.17
C GLY A 386 -32.07 -58.52 20.78
N PHE A 387 -31.34 -58.84 21.85
CA PHE A 387 -31.70 -59.93 22.73
C PHE A 387 -32.94 -59.54 23.53
N LEU A 388 -34.06 -60.19 23.20
CA LEU A 388 -35.28 -60.14 24.00
C LEU A 388 -34.99 -60.80 25.37
N ARG A 389 -34.75 -59.99 26.40
CA ARG A 389 -34.93 -60.42 27.79
C ARG A 389 -36.41 -60.79 27.94
N LEU A 390 -36.70 -62.08 28.09
CA LEU A 390 -37.99 -62.55 28.58
C LEU A 390 -38.19 -61.99 29.99
N LEU A 391 -38.90 -60.86 30.07
CA LEU A 391 -39.38 -60.30 31.33
C LEU A 391 -40.25 -61.35 32.03
N ALA A 392 -39.82 -61.79 33.21
CA ALA A 392 -40.69 -62.48 34.15
C ALA A 392 -41.86 -61.54 34.52
N PRO A 393 -43.12 -62.02 34.55
CA PRO A 393 -44.26 -61.15 34.84
C PRO A 393 -44.23 -60.67 36.30
N ARG A 394 -44.26 -59.34 36.47
CA ARG A 394 -44.53 -58.65 37.73
C ARG A 394 -45.86 -59.17 38.32
N ARG A 395 -45.80 -59.75 39.51
CA ARG A 395 -46.96 -59.96 40.39
C ARG A 395 -47.46 -58.58 40.84
N ILE A 396 -48.62 -58.16 40.33
CA ILE A 396 -49.40 -57.09 40.95
C ILE A 396 -50.00 -57.68 42.24
N ARG A 397 -49.60 -57.14 43.41
CA ARG A 397 -50.41 -57.22 44.62
C ARG A 397 -51.38 -56.03 44.58
N GLY A 398 -52.65 -56.33 44.82
CA GLY A 398 -53.73 -55.33 44.88
C GLY A 398 -53.72 -54.49 46.14
#